data_AF-A0A956V9N0-F1
#
_entry.id   AF-A0A956V9N0-F1
#
_cell.length_a   1.000
_cell.length_b   1.000
_cell.length_c   1.000
_cell.angle_alpha   90.00
_cell.angle_beta   90.00
_cell.angle_gamma   90.00
#
_symmetry.space_group_name_H-M   'P 1'
#
loop_
_entity.id
_entity.type
_entity.pdbx_description
1 polymer ?
#
loop_
_entity_poly.entity_id
_entity_poly.type
_entity_poly.pdbx_seq_one_letter_code
_entity_poly.pdbx_strand_id
1 'polypeptide(L)'
;MELKVEQLSNQVFSFFWEDPMHFTLVEIAIPDLTKLEYSVWGDWGPMYTFGLNELHKVGIQYNGVSFDSSQVQLKVESPFFARERDHHPFYLIIEDPKRDVDFHLYLTKTYELGKAQVRRTRDDVMLFETNCAPYDFRQVI
;
A
#
# COMPACT_ATOMS: atom_id res chain seq x y z
N MET A 1 -0.47 13.69 -13.07
CA MET A 1 -0.29 14.45 -11.82
C MET A 1 1.05 14.05 -11.24
N GLU A 2 1.86 15.02 -10.81
CA GLU A 2 3.14 14.77 -10.15
C GLU A 2 2.95 14.69 -8.63
N LEU A 3 3.83 13.95 -7.96
CA LEU A 3 3.82 13.84 -6.51
C LEU A 3 4.34 15.15 -5.89
N LYS A 4 3.55 15.73 -4.98
CA LYS A 4 3.92 16.91 -4.19
C LYS A 4 4.48 16.41 -2.87
N VAL A 5 5.78 16.16 -2.83
CA VAL A 5 6.50 15.58 -1.68
C VAL A 5 6.21 16.34 -0.38
N GLU A 6 6.17 17.67 -0.43
CA GLU A 6 5.87 18.52 0.73
C GLU A 6 4.47 18.27 1.31
N GLN A 7 3.48 17.96 0.46
CA GLN A 7 2.12 17.69 0.93
C GLN A 7 2.00 16.33 1.60
N LEU A 8 2.82 15.36 1.20
CA LEU A 8 2.85 14.01 1.78
C LEU A 8 3.73 13.93 3.04
N SER A 9 4.76 14.77 3.13
CA SER A 9 5.73 14.75 4.22
C SER A 9 5.07 15.08 5.57
N ASN A 10 5.51 14.41 6.64
CA ASN A 10 5.00 14.61 8.01
C ASN A 10 3.49 14.35 8.19
N GLN A 11 2.87 13.63 7.26
CA GLN A 11 1.47 13.24 7.40
C GLN A 11 1.29 12.05 8.35
N VAL A 12 0.13 12.00 8.99
CA VAL A 12 -0.31 10.84 9.78
C VAL A 12 -1.62 10.34 9.20
N PHE A 13 -1.67 9.06 8.86
CA PHE A 13 -2.85 8.38 8.34
C PHE A 13 -3.39 7.43 9.39
N SER A 14 -4.66 7.58 9.75
CA SER A 14 -5.32 6.69 10.72
C SER A 14 -6.46 5.93 10.05
N PHE A 15 -6.53 4.62 10.28
CA PHE A 15 -7.59 3.76 9.78
C PHE A 15 -7.78 2.55 10.69
N PHE A 16 -8.93 1.90 10.56
CA PHE A 16 -9.19 0.66 11.27
C PHE A 16 -8.86 -0.53 10.39
N TRP A 17 -8.04 -1.43 10.93
CA TRP A 17 -7.80 -2.74 10.39
C TRP A 17 -8.70 -3.73 11.11
N GLU A 18 -9.68 -4.25 10.38
CA GLU A 18 -10.59 -5.29 10.85
C GLU A 18 -10.05 -6.66 10.44
N ASP A 19 -9.87 -7.55 11.42
CA ASP A 19 -9.92 -8.99 11.20
C ASP A 19 -11.24 -9.53 11.78
N PRO A 20 -11.71 -10.73 11.38
CA PRO A 20 -13.00 -11.27 11.82
C PRO A 20 -13.20 -11.34 13.35
N MET A 21 -12.13 -11.22 14.14
CA MET A 21 -12.13 -11.29 15.60
C MET A 21 -11.64 -10.00 16.28
N HIS A 22 -10.94 -9.10 15.58
CA HIS A 22 -10.29 -7.94 16.17
C HIS A 22 -10.47 -6.67 15.35
N PHE A 23 -10.67 -5.57 16.07
CA PHE A 23 -10.69 -4.23 15.53
C PHE A 23 -9.43 -3.49 16.01
N THR A 24 -8.53 -3.15 15.10
CA THR A 24 -7.26 -2.50 15.44
C THR A 24 -7.19 -1.12 14.80
N LEU A 25 -7.06 -0.08 15.62
CA LEU A 25 -6.70 1.24 15.13
C LEU A 25 -5.22 1.23 14.72
N VAL A 26 -4.97 1.55 13.46
CA VAL A 26 -3.62 1.67 12.90
C VAL A 26 -3.39 3.15 12.56
N GLU A 27 -2.26 3.69 13.01
CA GLU A 27 -1.81 5.02 12.64
C GLU A 27 -0.42 4.94 12.00
N ILE A 28 -0.25 5.55 10.84
CA ILE A 28 0.98 5.52 10.06
C ILE A 28 1.49 6.94 9.92
N ALA A 29 2.66 7.21 10.50
CA ALA A 29 3.34 8.49 10.44
C ALA A 29 4.41 8.46 9.34
N ILE A 30 4.24 9.32 8.34
CA ILE A 30 5.20 9.51 7.25
C ILE A 30 6.27 10.50 7.71
N PRO A 31 7.57 10.17 7.56
CA PRO A 31 8.62 11.09 7.95
C PRO A 31 8.68 12.31 7.00
N ASP A 32 9.57 13.25 7.31
CA ASP A 32 9.85 14.36 6.41
C ASP A 32 10.59 13.87 5.16
N LEU A 33 9.86 13.68 4.05
CA LEU A 33 10.41 13.17 2.80
C LEU A 33 11.20 14.23 2.03
N THR A 34 11.03 15.51 2.35
CA THR A 34 11.75 16.61 1.68
C THR A 34 13.26 16.57 1.90
N LYS A 35 13.70 15.85 2.95
CA LYS A 35 15.10 15.64 3.32
C LYS A 35 15.72 14.39 2.71
N LEU A 36 14.94 13.62 1.94
CA LEU A 36 15.36 12.34 1.38
C LEU A 36 15.53 12.44 -0.12
N GLU A 37 16.57 11.78 -0.64
CA GLU A 37 16.68 11.52 -2.07
C GLU A 37 15.65 10.47 -2.49
N TYR A 38 15.10 10.65 -3.68
CA TYR A 38 14.17 9.70 -4.26
C TYR A 38 14.43 9.52 -5.76
N SER A 39 14.10 8.32 -6.23
CA SER A 39 14.09 8.01 -7.67
C SER A 39 12.65 8.00 -8.19
N VAL A 40 12.49 8.31 -9.47
CA VAL A 40 11.20 8.28 -10.17
C VAL A 40 11.35 7.42 -11.42
N TRP A 41 10.43 6.49 -11.61
CA TRP A 41 10.34 5.64 -12.80
C TRP A 41 8.89 5.18 -13.01
N GLY A 42 8.61 4.42 -14.06
CA GLY A 42 7.34 3.70 -14.18
C GLY A 42 6.74 3.74 -15.59
N ASP A 43 6.34 2.57 -16.08
CA ASP A 43 5.77 2.37 -17.42
C ASP A 43 4.27 2.69 -17.48
N TRP A 44 3.55 2.51 -16.37
CA TRP A 44 2.09 2.59 -16.29
C TRP A 44 1.58 3.76 -15.44
N GLY A 45 2.50 4.60 -14.98
CA GLY A 45 2.29 5.72 -14.07
C GLY A 45 3.55 5.98 -13.26
N PRO A 46 3.68 7.16 -12.67
CA PRO A 46 4.88 7.51 -11.90
C PRO A 46 4.95 6.70 -10.60
N MET A 47 6.13 6.16 -10.33
CA MET A 47 6.49 5.40 -9.14
C MET A 47 7.70 6.09 -8.50
N TYR A 48 7.56 6.46 -7.24
CA TYR A 48 8.57 7.15 -6.45
C TYR A 48 9.10 6.19 -5.40
N THR A 49 10.41 6.16 -5.21
CA THR A 49 11.06 5.36 -4.16
C THR A 49 11.97 6.25 -3.35
N PHE A 50 11.65 6.42 -2.06
CA PHE A 50 12.42 7.20 -1.10
C PHE A 50 13.29 6.26 -0.26
N GLY A 51 14.59 6.54 -0.18
CA GLY A 51 15.50 5.81 0.72
C GLY A 51 15.32 6.27 2.16
N LEU A 52 14.81 5.39 3.03
CA LEU A 52 14.63 5.67 4.45
C LEU A 52 15.95 5.46 5.21
N ASN A 53 16.19 6.27 6.23
CA ASN A 53 17.38 6.19 7.08
C ASN A 53 16.99 6.19 8.56
N GLU A 54 17.97 6.11 9.46
CA GLU A 54 17.72 6.02 10.91
C GLU A 54 16.92 7.18 11.49
N LEU A 55 16.99 8.37 10.87
CA LEU A 55 16.30 9.59 11.31
C LEU A 55 14.93 9.80 10.64
N HIS A 56 14.69 9.14 9.51
CA HIS A 56 13.50 9.32 8.68
C HIS A 56 12.85 7.97 8.41
N LYS A 57 12.30 7.37 9.48
CA LYS A 57 11.57 6.10 9.40
C LYS A 57 10.08 6.35 9.34
N VAL A 58 9.37 5.40 8.75
CA VAL A 58 7.91 5.32 8.89
C VAL A 58 7.58 4.83 10.29
N GLY A 59 6.75 5.58 11.00
CA GLY A 59 6.19 5.16 12.30
C GLY A 59 4.88 4.41 12.09
N ILE A 60 4.70 3.29 12.78
CA ILE A 60 3.45 2.53 12.78
C ILE A 60 2.97 2.36 14.22
N GLN A 61 1.73 2.73 14.49
CA GLN A 61 1.11 2.62 15.81
C GLN A 61 -0.12 1.72 15.74
N TYR A 62 -0.21 0.76 16.66
CA TYR A 62 -1.34 -0.15 16.79
C TYR A 62 -2.01 0.06 18.14
N ASN A 63 -3.28 0.46 18.16
CA ASN A 63 -4.05 0.72 19.38
C ASN A 63 -3.28 1.58 20.40
N GLY A 64 -2.57 2.61 19.93
CA GLY A 64 -1.79 3.49 20.79
C GLY A 64 -0.34 3.06 21.03
N VAL A 65 0.07 1.85 20.66
CA VAL A 65 1.44 1.34 20.87
C VAL A 65 2.29 1.58 19.62
N SER A 66 3.33 2.40 19.74
CA SER A 66 4.19 2.80 18.62
C SER A 66 5.33 1.80 18.35
N PHE A 67 5.62 1.62 17.06
CA PHE A 67 6.70 0.79 16.54
C PHE A 67 7.38 1.53 15.38
N ASP A 68 8.71 1.53 15.38
CA ASP A 68 9.44 1.94 14.19
C ASP A 68 9.39 0.83 13.15
N SER A 69 8.97 1.17 11.93
CA SER A 69 9.06 0.23 10.81
C SER A 69 10.53 -0.10 10.51
N SER A 70 10.77 -1.37 10.16
CA SER A 70 12.06 -1.82 9.63
C SER A 70 12.21 -1.58 8.12
N GLN A 71 11.20 -0.99 7.48
CA GLN A 71 11.21 -0.65 6.06
C GLN A 71 12.35 0.31 5.74
N VAL A 72 13.14 -0.03 4.71
CA VAL A 72 14.30 0.77 4.26
C VAL A 72 13.97 1.68 3.07
N GLN A 73 12.82 1.46 2.43
CA GLN A 73 12.38 2.24 1.28
C GLN A 73 10.89 2.51 1.36
N LEU A 74 10.47 3.77 1.29
CA LEU A 74 9.06 4.11 1.12
C LEU A 74 8.73 4.19 -0.37
N LYS A 75 7.76 3.39 -0.82
CA LYS A 75 7.29 3.37 -2.20
C LYS A 75 5.98 4.15 -2.31
N VAL A 76 5.89 5.00 -3.31
CA VAL A 76 4.67 5.72 -3.70
C VAL A 76 4.38 5.40 -5.15
N GLU A 77 3.28 4.72 -5.41
CA GLU A 77 2.97 4.19 -6.73
C GLU A 77 1.66 4.75 -7.27
N SER A 78 1.47 4.68 -8.59
CA SER A 78 0.20 5.04 -9.21
C SER A 78 -0.61 3.78 -9.52
N PRO A 79 -1.93 3.75 -9.23
CA PRO A 79 -2.76 2.60 -9.58
C PRO A 79 -2.70 2.25 -11.06
N PHE A 80 -2.79 0.96 -11.39
CA PHE A 80 -2.76 0.50 -12.78
C PHE A 80 -3.99 0.94 -13.59
N PHE A 81 -5.17 0.94 -12.98
CA PHE A 81 -6.41 1.29 -13.65
C PHE A 81 -6.65 2.81 -13.68
N ALA A 82 -6.88 3.36 -14.87
CA ALA A 82 -7.11 4.80 -15.06
C ALA A 82 -8.26 5.35 -14.19
N ARG A 83 -9.36 4.60 -14.09
CA ARG A 83 -10.52 4.99 -13.27
C ARG A 83 -10.18 5.11 -11.79
N GLU A 84 -9.29 4.25 -11.28
CA GLU A 84 -8.83 4.37 -9.89
C GLU A 84 -7.92 5.58 -9.72
N ARG A 85 -7.00 5.82 -10.66
CA ARG A 85 -6.12 7.01 -10.67
C ARG A 85 -6.89 8.34 -10.66
N ASP A 86 -8.07 8.38 -11.27
CA ASP A 86 -8.90 9.59 -11.30
C ASP A 86 -9.36 10.04 -9.90
N HIS A 87 -9.51 9.10 -8.97
CA HIS A 87 -9.89 9.35 -7.59
C HIS A 87 -8.70 9.26 -6.63
N HIS A 88 -7.81 8.29 -6.88
CA HIS A 88 -6.64 7.98 -6.09
C HIS A 88 -5.38 7.99 -6.97
N PRO A 89 -4.78 9.16 -7.25
CA PRO A 89 -3.65 9.24 -8.18
C PRO A 89 -2.42 8.46 -7.68
N PHE A 90 -2.30 8.27 -6.36
CA PHE A 90 -1.17 7.64 -5.69
C PHE A 90 -1.62 6.71 -4.57
N TYR A 91 -0.81 5.70 -4.26
CA TYR A 91 -0.87 4.97 -3.00
C TYR A 91 0.52 4.74 -2.42
N LEU A 92 0.58 4.63 -1.09
CA LEU A 92 1.80 4.30 -0.34
C LEU A 92 1.82 2.81 -0.04
N ILE A 93 3.00 2.20 -0.04
CA ILE A 93 3.21 0.83 0.43
C ILE A 93 3.99 0.89 1.74
N ILE A 94 3.36 0.42 2.82
CA ILE A 94 3.92 0.41 4.18
C ILE A 94 4.04 -1.03 4.64
N GLU A 95 5.26 -1.47 4.89
CA GLU A 95 5.60 -2.86 5.18
C GLU A 95 5.80 -3.04 6.71
N ASP A 96 5.08 -3.97 7.34
CA ASP A 96 5.38 -4.47 8.70
C ASP A 96 5.68 -5.97 8.66
N PRO A 97 6.93 -6.36 8.39
CA PRO A 97 7.32 -7.76 8.28
C PRO A 97 7.20 -8.52 9.61
N LYS A 98 7.16 -7.84 10.77
CA LYS A 98 6.98 -8.52 12.07
C LYS A 98 5.56 -9.06 12.22
N ARG A 99 4.58 -8.39 11.63
CA ARG A 99 3.17 -8.78 11.62
C ARG A 99 2.73 -9.42 10.31
N ASP A 100 3.65 -9.53 9.35
CA ASP A 100 3.43 -10.15 8.05
C ASP A 100 2.30 -9.46 7.26
N VAL A 101 2.28 -8.12 7.32
CA VAL A 101 1.27 -7.27 6.69
C VAL A 101 1.89 -6.12 5.91
N ASP A 102 1.28 -5.82 4.77
CA ASP A 102 1.55 -4.63 3.96
C ASP A 102 0.28 -3.77 3.88
N PHE A 103 0.41 -2.48 4.20
CA PHE A 103 -0.66 -1.50 4.05
C PHE A 103 -0.48 -0.71 2.77
N HIS A 104 -1.49 -0.77 1.91
CA HIS A 104 -1.59 0.03 0.71
C HIS A 104 -2.54 1.20 0.99
N LEU A 105 -1.98 2.39 1.18
CA LEU A 105 -2.74 3.60 1.54
C LEU A 105 -2.99 4.45 0.30
N TYR A 106 -4.20 4.40 -0.24
CA TYR A 106 -4.61 5.15 -1.42
C TYR A 106 -4.96 6.59 -1.03
N LEU A 107 -4.29 7.54 -1.66
CA LEU A 107 -4.40 8.95 -1.37
C LEU A 107 -5.33 9.62 -2.36
N THR A 108 -6.16 10.56 -1.90
CA THR A 108 -6.94 11.43 -2.79
C THR A 108 -6.04 12.45 -3.49
N LYS A 109 -6.60 13.27 -4.39
CA LYS A 109 -5.86 14.38 -5.04
C LYS A 109 -5.36 15.46 -4.05
N THR A 110 -5.93 15.50 -2.84
CA THR A 110 -5.55 16.40 -1.75
C THR A 110 -4.63 15.74 -0.73
N TYR A 111 -4.11 14.53 -1.01
CA TYR A 111 -3.24 13.76 -0.12
C TYR A 111 -3.90 13.31 1.18
N GLU A 112 -5.22 13.26 1.22
CA GLU A 112 -5.96 12.65 2.32
C GLU A 112 -6.05 11.13 2.10
N LEU A 113 -6.16 10.35 3.18
CA LEU A 113 -6.41 8.92 3.06
C LEU A 113 -7.81 8.68 2.49
N GLY A 114 -7.87 8.18 1.25
CA GLY A 114 -9.12 7.81 0.61
C GLY A 114 -9.55 6.38 0.94
N LYS A 115 -8.58 5.45 0.95
CA LYS A 115 -8.81 4.02 1.19
C LYS A 115 -7.52 3.37 1.70
N ALA A 116 -7.63 2.46 2.66
CA ALA A 116 -6.54 1.56 3.05
C ALA A 116 -6.88 0.14 2.62
N GLN A 117 -5.90 -0.57 2.06
CA GLN A 117 -5.98 -2.03 1.88
C GLN A 117 -4.89 -2.68 2.71
N VAL A 118 -5.24 -3.75 3.41
CA VAL A 118 -4.28 -4.56 4.16
C VAL A 118 -4.08 -5.84 3.38
N ARG A 119 -2.83 -6.17 3.07
CA ARG A 119 -2.43 -7.45 2.49
C ARG A 119 -1.62 -8.20 3.52
N ARG A 120 -1.88 -9.50 3.67
CA ARG A 120 -1.02 -10.40 4.45
C ARG A 120 -0.20 -11.21 3.47
N THR A 121 1.12 -11.27 3.65
CA THR A 121 2.00 -12.01 2.73
C THR A 121 1.62 -13.49 2.60
N ARG A 122 1.03 -14.08 3.65
CA ARG A 122 0.52 -15.46 3.64
C ARG A 122 -0.84 -15.64 2.99
N ASP A 123 -1.61 -14.57 2.79
CA ASP A 123 -2.92 -14.64 2.13
C ASP A 123 -2.78 -14.58 0.60
N ASP A 124 -1.58 -14.35 0.06
CA ASP A 124 -1.21 -14.56 -1.35
C ASP A 124 -1.11 -16.07 -1.68
N VAL A 125 -2.11 -16.86 -1.28
CA VAL A 125 -2.32 -18.20 -1.83
C VAL A 125 -2.85 -18.03 -3.25
N MET A 126 -2.03 -18.44 -4.21
CA MET A 126 -2.38 -18.52 -5.64
C MET A 126 -3.74 -19.19 -5.84
N LEU A 127 -4.69 -18.48 -6.46
CA LEU A 127 -5.82 -19.09 -7.15
C LEU A 127 -5.59 -19.01 -8.65
N PHE A 128 -4.78 -19.93 -9.18
CA PHE A 128 -4.98 -20.44 -10.53
C PHE A 128 -4.69 -21.93 -10.57
N GLU A 129 -5.75 -22.73 -10.66
CA GLU A 129 -5.82 -23.78 -11.69
C GLU A 129 -7.27 -24.06 -12.09
N THR A 130 -7.42 -24.14 -13.41
CA THR A 130 -8.57 -24.37 -14.27
C THR A 130 -9.45 -25.55 -13.88
N ASN A 131 -10.77 -25.33 -13.79
CA ASN A 131 -11.73 -26.33 -14.25
C ASN A 131 -12.12 -25.95 -15.68
N CYS A 132 -11.32 -26.40 -16.65
CA CYS A 132 -11.84 -26.64 -18.00
C CYS A 132 -13.07 -27.55 -17.86
N ALA A 133 -14.18 -27.15 -18.46
CA ALA A 133 -15.38 -27.96 -18.54
C ALA A 133 -15.05 -29.37 -19.07
N PRO A 134 -15.71 -30.43 -18.59
CA PRO A 134 -15.65 -31.72 -19.28
C PRO A 134 -16.30 -31.54 -20.67
N TYR A 135 -15.50 -31.76 -21.70
CA TYR A 135 -15.96 -31.94 -23.07
C TYR A 135 -16.85 -33.20 -23.10
N ASP A 136 -18.15 -33.04 -23.36
CA ASP A 136 -19.09 -34.15 -23.49
C ASP A 136 -19.00 -34.73 -24.91
N PHE A 137 -18.21 -35.79 -25.07
CA PHE A 137 -18.18 -36.61 -26.28
C PHE A 137 -19.20 -37.75 -26.20
N ARG A 138 -20.50 -37.45 -26.09
CA ARG A 138 -21.58 -38.43 -26.32
C ARG A 138 -22.81 -37.82 -27.00
N GLN A 139 -22.63 -37.44 -28.26
CA GLN A 139 -23.70 -37.53 -29.25
C GLN A 139 -23.18 -38.25 -30.48
N VAL A 140 -23.11 -39.58 -30.40
CA VAL A 140 -23.27 -40.47 -31.56
C VAL A 140 -24.04 -41.70 -31.09
N ILE A 141 -25.06 -42.05 -31.88
CA ILE A 141 -26.07 -43.12 -31.80
C ILE A 141 -27.39 -42.67 -31.16
#